data_AF-A0A0M0T9Y6-F1
#
_entry.id   AF-A0A0M0T9Y6-F1
#
_cell.length_a   1.000
_cell.length_b   1.000
_cell.length_c   1.000
_cell.angle_alpha   90.00
_cell.angle_beta   90.00
_cell.angle_gamma   90.00
#
_symmetry.space_group_name_H-M   'P 1'
#
loop_
_entity.id
_entity.type
_entity.pdbx_description
1 polymer ?
#
loop_
_entity_poly.entity_id
_entity_poly.type
_entity_poly.pdbx_seq_one_letter_code
_entity_poly.pdbx_strand_id
1 'polypeptide(L)'
;MKLKNILMIATMTVTCLTSIHQAMAAIALDRTRVIFNGNTKSVSLNIENQHLDLPYLAQAWLEDEKGNKINGPLVIVPPVQRVEAGAKSQIKIQTLPTIAQLPQDRESLFYFNIREIPPRSEKSNVLQIALQTRVKLFYRPEAVIARRIDLDNPWQEKLTLTREGSQYVVNNPTPYYVTISEASNKVNGKSVGGFEPLMLAPRSSEKLGGTANALGNTPILTYVNDYGGRPQLIFNCSGNTCAVTKAVTDGS
;
A
#
# COMPACT_ATOMS: atom_id res chain seq x y z
N MET A 1 35.19 33.58 -32.47
CA MET A 1 34.96 33.74 -31.01
C MET A 1 33.54 33.39 -30.57
N LYS A 2 32.47 33.83 -31.26
CA LYS A 2 31.08 33.58 -30.84
C LYS A 2 30.64 32.10 -30.81
N LEU A 3 31.11 31.28 -31.76
CA LEU A 3 30.73 29.86 -31.84
C LEU A 3 31.34 29.00 -30.70
N LYS A 4 32.53 29.38 -30.23
CA LYS A 4 33.24 28.68 -29.13
C LYS A 4 32.55 28.96 -27.79
N ASN A 5 32.03 30.16 -27.59
CA ASN A 5 31.24 30.51 -26.39
C ASN A 5 29.87 29.85 -26.38
N ILE A 6 29.19 29.70 -27.54
CA ILE A 6 27.91 28.99 -27.62
C ILE A 6 28.09 27.49 -27.34
N LEU A 7 29.17 26.87 -27.84
CA LEU A 7 29.48 25.46 -27.57
C LEU A 7 29.82 25.21 -26.10
N MET A 8 30.48 26.18 -25.44
CA MET A 8 30.88 26.13 -24.03
C MET A 8 29.68 26.35 -23.08
N ILE A 9 28.73 27.20 -23.46
CA ILE A 9 27.48 27.40 -22.71
C ILE A 9 26.57 26.15 -22.83
N ALA A 10 26.49 25.53 -24.01
CA ALA A 10 25.71 24.31 -24.22
C ALA A 10 26.25 23.11 -23.41
N THR A 11 27.58 22.98 -23.26
CA THR A 11 28.19 21.91 -22.44
C THR A 11 27.99 22.12 -20.95
N MET A 12 27.94 23.37 -20.49
CA MET A 12 27.72 23.73 -19.08
C MET A 12 26.25 23.60 -18.65
N THR A 13 25.29 23.74 -19.59
CA THR A 13 23.87 23.46 -19.31
C THR A 13 23.52 21.97 -19.29
N VAL A 14 24.22 21.11 -20.05
CA VAL A 14 23.95 19.66 -20.09
C VAL A 14 24.48 18.94 -18.84
N THR A 15 25.53 19.45 -18.19
CA THR A 15 26.10 18.86 -16.97
C THR A 15 25.31 19.17 -15.69
N CYS A 16 24.38 20.14 -15.72
CA CYS A 16 23.61 20.53 -14.55
C CYS A 16 22.31 19.71 -14.35
N LEU A 17 21.94 18.84 -15.29
CA LEU A 17 20.70 18.04 -15.24
C LEU A 17 20.85 16.62 -14.68
N THR A 18 22.04 16.16 -14.27
CA THR A 18 22.26 14.73 -13.96
C THR A 18 22.36 14.35 -12.48
N SER A 19 22.22 15.27 -11.54
CA SER A 19 22.26 14.94 -10.10
C SER A 19 20.88 14.95 -9.44
N ILE A 20 19.97 14.10 -9.93
CA ILE A 20 18.83 13.65 -9.14
C ILE A 20 19.38 12.57 -8.20
N HIS A 21 19.79 12.95 -6.98
CA HIS A 21 20.04 11.97 -5.93
C HIS A 21 18.71 11.30 -5.59
N GLN A 22 18.49 10.11 -6.13
CA GLN A 22 17.44 9.22 -5.67
C GLN A 22 17.79 8.86 -4.21
N ALA A 23 16.97 9.30 -3.26
CA ALA A 23 17.07 8.83 -1.89
C ALA A 23 16.66 7.35 -1.88
N MET A 24 17.64 6.44 -1.99
CA MET A 24 17.41 5.02 -1.89
C MET A 24 17.33 4.65 -0.40
N ALA A 25 16.22 4.00 -0.01
CA ALA A 25 16.13 3.40 1.30
C ALA A 25 17.24 2.36 1.46
N ALA A 26 17.93 2.36 2.60
CA ALA A 26 18.91 1.31 2.84
C ALA A 26 18.16 0.00 3.09
N ILE A 27 17.15 -0.03 3.96
CA ILE A 27 16.36 -1.24 4.18
C ILE A 27 15.08 -1.23 3.32
N ALA A 28 15.07 -2.04 2.27
CA ALA A 28 13.91 -2.28 1.41
C ALA A 28 13.08 -3.49 1.87
N LEU A 29 11.77 -3.41 1.69
CA LEU A 29 10.80 -4.48 1.99
C LEU A 29 10.26 -5.09 0.69
N ASP A 30 10.06 -6.41 0.66
CA ASP A 30 9.65 -7.15 -0.55
C ASP A 30 8.19 -6.92 -1.03
N ARG A 31 7.37 -6.19 -0.26
CA ARG A 31 5.96 -5.94 -0.57
C ARG A 31 5.42 -4.67 0.09
N THR A 32 4.34 -4.13 -0.48
CA THR A 32 3.66 -2.91 -0.01
C THR A 32 2.49 -3.18 0.93
N ARG A 33 2.14 -4.46 1.14
CA ARG A 33 1.12 -4.92 2.09
C ARG A 33 1.34 -6.38 2.46
N VAL A 34 0.87 -6.79 3.62
CA VAL A 34 1.04 -8.14 4.15
C VAL A 34 -0.33 -8.79 4.31
N ILE A 35 -0.50 -9.99 3.76
CA ILE A 35 -1.67 -10.84 4.01
C ILE A 35 -1.23 -11.98 4.92
N PHE A 36 -1.82 -12.05 6.11
CA PHE A 36 -1.61 -13.15 7.06
C PHE A 36 -2.81 -14.08 7.01
N ASN A 37 -2.66 -15.26 6.42
CA ASN A 37 -3.72 -16.26 6.35
C ASN A 37 -3.85 -17.02 7.68
N GLY A 38 -5.07 -17.10 8.21
CA GLY A 38 -5.36 -17.68 9.53
C GLY A 38 -5.14 -19.19 9.63
N ASN A 39 -5.04 -19.90 8.50
CA ASN A 39 -4.65 -21.32 8.45
C ASN A 39 -3.12 -21.55 8.59
N THR A 40 -2.33 -20.48 8.65
CA THR A 40 -0.87 -20.54 8.84
C THR A 40 -0.47 -20.00 10.21
N LYS A 41 0.62 -20.54 10.78
CA LYS A 41 1.13 -20.06 12.08
C LYS A 41 2.02 -18.83 11.96
N SER A 42 2.59 -18.58 10.78
CA SER A 42 3.49 -17.47 10.52
C SER A 42 3.56 -17.09 9.05
N VAL A 43 3.87 -15.82 8.78
CA VAL A 43 4.27 -15.31 7.46
C VAL A 43 5.68 -14.70 7.56
N SER A 44 6.44 -14.80 6.48
CA SER A 44 7.79 -14.26 6.38
C SER A 44 7.85 -13.10 5.39
N LEU A 45 8.54 -12.04 5.76
CA LEU A 45 8.79 -10.85 4.94
C LEU A 45 10.28 -10.74 4.67
N ASN A 46 10.66 -10.61 3.41
CA ASN A 46 12.06 -10.42 3.06
C ASN A 46 12.42 -8.95 3.09
N ILE A 47 13.61 -8.67 3.63
CA ILE A 47 14.21 -7.36 3.66
C ILE A 47 15.57 -7.40 3.00
N GLU A 48 15.97 -6.29 2.39
CA GLU A 48 17.27 -6.17 1.71
C GLU A 48 17.91 -4.86 2.11
N ASN A 49 19.18 -4.91 2.51
CA ASN A 49 19.99 -3.71 2.63
C ASN A 49 20.54 -3.33 1.25
N GLN A 50 19.92 -2.37 0.59
CA GLN A 50 20.34 -1.84 -0.70
C GLN A 50 21.57 -0.92 -0.61
N HIS A 51 22.01 -0.57 0.59
CA HIS A 51 23.28 0.12 0.77
C HIS A 51 24.44 -0.87 0.57
N LEU A 52 25.35 -0.57 -0.37
CA LEU A 52 26.42 -1.49 -0.79
C LEU A 52 27.66 -1.46 0.10
N ASP A 53 27.88 -0.36 0.84
CA ASP A 53 29.10 -0.22 1.65
C ASP A 53 28.89 -0.27 3.17
N LEU A 54 27.66 -0.05 3.66
CA LEU A 54 27.40 0.17 5.08
C LEU A 54 26.34 -0.81 5.62
N PRO A 55 26.56 -1.33 6.83
CA PRO A 55 25.57 -2.14 7.54
C PRO A 55 24.50 -1.26 8.17
N TYR A 56 23.27 -1.77 8.25
CA TYR A 56 22.14 -1.08 8.87
C TYR A 56 21.47 -1.99 9.90
N LEU A 57 20.85 -1.41 10.94
CA LEU A 57 19.88 -2.16 11.74
C LEU A 57 18.49 -1.99 11.13
N ALA A 58 17.73 -3.07 11.08
CA ALA A 58 16.31 -3.07 10.78
C ALA A 58 15.53 -3.32 12.06
N GLN A 59 14.76 -2.33 12.52
CA GLN A 59 13.86 -2.45 13.65
C GLN A 59 12.42 -2.59 13.16
N ALA A 60 11.70 -3.62 13.60
CA ALA A 60 10.34 -3.89 13.18
C ALA A 60 9.36 -4.07 14.35
N TRP A 61 8.13 -3.60 14.17
CA TRP A 61 7.04 -3.73 15.14
C TRP A 61 5.67 -3.74 14.46
N LEU A 62 4.65 -4.17 15.21
CA LEU A 62 3.25 -4.13 14.78
C LEU A 62 2.50 -3.02 15.49
N GLU A 63 1.52 -2.47 14.80
CA GLU A 63 0.52 -1.56 15.37
C GLU A 63 -0.90 -2.06 15.11
N ASP A 64 -1.82 -1.68 15.98
CA ASP A 64 -3.26 -1.83 15.74
C ASP A 64 -3.78 -0.82 14.69
N GLU A 65 -5.07 -0.91 14.33
CA GLU A 65 -5.74 0.03 13.42
C GLU A 65 -5.65 1.50 13.87
N LYS A 66 -5.50 1.75 15.18
CA LYS A 66 -5.39 3.10 15.76
C LYS A 66 -3.95 3.61 15.79
N GLY A 67 -2.97 2.81 15.36
CA GLY A 67 -1.55 3.16 15.36
C GLY A 67 -0.84 2.93 16.68
N ASN A 68 -1.44 2.23 17.65
CA ASN A 68 -0.77 1.88 18.90
C ASN A 68 0.12 0.67 18.66
N LYS A 69 1.37 0.72 19.15
CA LYS A 69 2.26 -0.43 19.12
C LYS A 69 1.70 -1.58 19.97
N ILE A 70 1.66 -2.78 19.40
CA ILE A 70 1.09 -3.98 20.03
C ILE A 70 2.13 -5.10 20.17
N ASN A 71 1.90 -5.99 21.14
CA ASN A 71 2.69 -7.22 21.35
C ASN A 71 1.83 -8.50 21.22
N GLY A 72 0.62 -8.38 20.69
CA GLY A 72 -0.34 -9.45 20.45
C GLY A 72 -1.59 -8.89 19.74
N PRO A 73 -2.37 -9.69 19.02
CA PRO A 73 -2.31 -11.15 18.91
C PRO A 73 -1.27 -11.69 17.90
N LEU A 74 -0.56 -10.80 17.22
CA LEU A 74 0.55 -11.11 16.33
C LEU A 74 1.85 -10.56 16.93
N VAL A 75 2.98 -11.22 16.63
CA VAL A 75 4.32 -10.85 17.12
C VAL A 75 5.35 -10.94 16.01
N ILE A 76 6.33 -10.03 16.01
CA ILE A 76 7.45 -9.99 15.07
C ILE A 76 8.70 -10.61 15.69
N VAL A 77 9.41 -11.41 14.88
CA VAL A 77 10.68 -12.04 15.25
C VAL A 77 11.67 -11.96 14.06
N PRO A 78 12.89 -11.41 14.24
CA PRO A 78 13.35 -10.62 15.39
C PRO A 78 12.82 -9.17 15.35
N PRO A 79 12.69 -8.48 16.50
CA PRO A 79 12.26 -7.08 16.54
C PRO A 79 13.34 -6.10 16.09
N VAL A 80 14.62 -6.49 16.19
CA VAL A 80 15.77 -5.74 15.66
C VAL A 80 16.78 -6.74 15.12
N GLN A 81 17.35 -6.44 13.95
CA GLN A 81 18.45 -7.23 13.39
C GLN A 81 19.43 -6.35 12.62
N ARG A 82 20.69 -6.75 12.59
CA ARG A 82 21.71 -6.14 11.75
C ARG A 82 21.70 -6.80 10.37
N VAL A 83 21.69 -5.99 9.33
CA VAL A 83 21.75 -6.41 7.93
C VAL A 83 23.02 -5.82 7.33
N GLU A 84 23.95 -6.69 6.92
CA GLU A 84 25.19 -6.26 6.28
C GLU A 84 24.92 -5.58 4.93
N ALA A 85 25.94 -4.93 4.40
CA ALA A 85 25.83 -4.20 3.13
C ALA A 85 25.46 -5.16 1.98
N GLY A 86 24.48 -4.78 1.16
CA GLY A 86 23.96 -5.62 0.07
C GLY A 86 23.23 -6.91 0.51
N ALA A 87 23.11 -7.17 1.83
CA ALA A 87 22.61 -8.44 2.33
C ALA A 87 21.07 -8.49 2.37
N LYS A 88 20.54 -9.70 2.23
CA LYS A 88 19.12 -10.01 2.42
C LYS A 88 18.92 -10.67 3.78
N SER A 89 17.80 -10.38 4.41
CA SER A 89 17.35 -11.06 5.63
C SER A 89 15.84 -11.24 5.63
N GLN A 90 15.31 -11.85 6.69
CA GLN A 90 13.89 -12.13 6.83
C GLN A 90 13.39 -11.70 8.21
N ILE A 91 12.15 -11.20 8.22
CA ILE A 91 11.38 -10.93 9.43
C ILE A 91 10.17 -11.85 9.41
N LYS A 92 9.93 -12.56 10.51
CA LYS A 92 8.78 -13.46 10.66
C LYS A 92 7.72 -12.82 11.54
N ILE A 93 6.47 -12.89 11.10
CA ILE A 93 5.29 -12.53 11.89
C ILE A 93 4.63 -13.83 12.31
N GLN A 94 4.36 -14.01 13.59
CA GLN A 94 3.78 -15.22 14.16
C GLN A 94 2.50 -14.91 14.95
N THR A 95 1.63 -15.91 15.03
CA THR A 95 0.41 -15.84 15.85
C THR A 95 0.69 -16.20 17.30
N LEU A 96 -0.01 -15.51 18.20
CA LEU A 96 -0.17 -15.91 19.60
C LEU A 96 -1.55 -16.56 19.77
N PRO A 97 -1.78 -17.35 20.85
CA PRO A 97 -3.09 -17.96 21.11
C PRO A 97 -4.25 -16.96 21.17
N THR A 98 -3.97 -15.70 21.53
CA THR A 98 -4.95 -14.61 21.55
C THR A 98 -5.48 -14.23 20.16
N ILE A 99 -4.91 -14.76 19.07
CA ILE A 99 -5.45 -14.57 17.71
C ILE A 99 -6.89 -15.07 17.57
N ALA A 100 -7.28 -16.08 18.37
CA ALA A 100 -8.64 -16.61 18.40
C ALA A 100 -9.69 -15.59 18.89
N GLN A 101 -9.25 -14.48 19.52
CA GLN A 101 -10.14 -13.40 19.98
C GLN A 101 -10.52 -12.43 18.86
N LEU A 102 -9.82 -12.47 17.71
CA LEU A 102 -10.18 -11.66 16.56
C LEU A 102 -11.48 -12.16 15.90
N PRO A 103 -12.24 -11.29 15.22
CA PRO A 103 -13.34 -11.73 14.36
C PRO A 103 -12.87 -12.80 13.37
N GLN A 104 -13.58 -13.91 13.31
CA GLN A 104 -13.26 -15.03 12.42
C GLN A 104 -14.06 -14.98 11.11
N ASP A 105 -14.98 -14.02 10.95
CA ASP A 105 -15.88 -13.88 9.80
C ASP A 105 -15.50 -12.75 8.83
N ARG A 106 -14.39 -12.03 9.13
CA ARG A 106 -13.89 -10.88 8.38
C ARG A 106 -12.42 -10.61 8.68
N GLU A 107 -11.77 -9.84 7.82
CA GLU A 107 -10.39 -9.41 8.05
C GLU A 107 -10.25 -8.50 9.28
N SER A 108 -9.08 -8.55 9.91
CA SER A 108 -8.64 -7.58 10.92
C SER A 108 -7.42 -6.81 10.41
N LEU A 109 -7.40 -5.50 10.66
CA LEU A 109 -6.33 -4.61 10.21
C LEU A 109 -5.29 -4.38 11.29
N PHE A 110 -4.03 -4.48 10.88
CA PHE A 110 -2.84 -4.09 11.61
C PHE A 110 -1.91 -3.31 10.68
N TYR A 111 -0.83 -2.75 11.23
CA TYR A 111 0.25 -2.18 10.44
C TYR A 111 1.57 -2.84 10.79
N PHE A 112 2.32 -3.24 9.76
CA PHE A 112 3.73 -3.64 9.89
C PHE A 112 4.60 -2.41 9.68
N ASN A 113 5.46 -2.14 10.65
CA ASN A 113 6.44 -1.06 10.59
C ASN A 113 7.84 -1.65 10.55
N ILE A 114 8.68 -1.07 9.70
CA ILE A 114 10.11 -1.30 9.68
C ILE A 114 10.85 0.03 9.57
N ARG A 115 11.77 0.26 10.50
CA ARG A 115 12.61 1.46 10.56
C ARG A 115 14.07 1.03 10.43
N GLU A 116 14.76 1.65 9.49
CA GLU A 116 16.20 1.49 9.39
C GLU A 116 16.89 2.37 10.44
N ILE A 117 18.02 1.90 10.97
CA ILE A 117 18.88 2.67 11.86
C ILE A 117 20.25 2.67 11.20
N PRO A 118 20.67 3.79 10.60
CA PRO A 118 21.95 3.89 9.95
C PRO A 118 23.09 3.84 10.97
N PRO A 119 24.31 3.45 10.57
CA PRO A 119 25.48 3.53 11.45
C PRO A 119 25.75 4.99 11.81
N ARG A 120 26.23 5.22 13.03
CA ARG A 120 26.54 6.58 13.50
C ARG A 120 27.59 7.23 12.57
N SER A 121 27.34 8.46 12.15
CA SER A 121 28.34 9.24 11.41
C SER A 121 29.41 9.79 12.35
N GLU A 122 30.67 9.67 11.95
CA GLU A 122 31.82 10.29 12.62
C GLU A 122 32.07 11.75 12.17
N LYS A 123 31.31 12.25 11.19
CA LYS A 123 31.43 13.62 10.70
C LYS A 123 30.69 14.59 11.63
N SER A 124 31.33 15.72 11.93
CA SER A 124 30.69 16.83 12.64
C SER A 124 29.66 17.54 11.76
N ASN A 125 28.60 18.08 12.38
CA ASN A 125 27.56 18.89 11.75
C ASN A 125 26.82 18.19 10.58
N VAL A 126 26.47 16.92 10.74
CA VAL A 126 25.67 16.20 9.74
C VAL A 126 24.23 15.97 10.20
N LEU A 127 23.30 16.07 9.26
CA LEU A 127 21.94 15.59 9.40
C LEU A 127 21.88 14.15 8.89
N GLN A 128 21.38 13.23 9.71
CA GLN A 128 21.21 11.83 9.35
C GLN A 128 19.73 11.49 9.29
N ILE A 129 19.29 10.94 8.16
CA ILE A 129 17.90 10.56 7.91
C ILE A 129 17.79 9.04 8.07
N ALA A 130 16.73 8.61 8.74
CA ALA A 130 16.35 7.21 8.88
C ALA A 130 14.95 7.01 8.33
N LEU A 131 14.80 6.15 7.33
CA LEU A 131 13.50 5.87 6.74
C LEU A 131 12.71 4.84 7.56
N GLN A 132 11.41 5.06 7.62
CA GLN A 132 10.45 4.13 8.20
C GLN A 132 9.39 3.80 7.14
N THR A 133 9.27 2.50 6.86
CA THR A 133 8.21 1.97 6.00
C THR A 133 7.09 1.43 6.88
N ARG A 134 5.86 1.90 6.63
CA ARG A 134 4.64 1.44 7.30
C ARG A 134 3.70 0.87 6.24
N VAL A 135 3.40 -0.43 6.32
CA VAL A 135 2.50 -1.11 5.39
C VAL A 135 1.34 -1.75 6.11
N LYS A 136 0.20 -1.86 5.42
CA LYS A 136 -0.99 -2.51 5.96
C LYS A 136 -0.75 -4.02 6.09
N LEU A 137 -1.13 -4.60 7.22
CA LEU A 137 -1.16 -6.03 7.47
C LEU A 137 -2.61 -6.45 7.70
N PHE A 138 -3.10 -7.35 6.86
CA PHE A 138 -4.45 -7.90 6.96
C PHE A 138 -4.36 -9.31 7.52
N TYR A 139 -4.91 -9.52 8.71
CA TYR A 139 -5.18 -10.87 9.20
C TYR A 139 -6.48 -11.35 8.55
N ARG A 140 -6.38 -12.45 7.79
CA ARG A 140 -7.48 -13.07 7.06
C ARG A 140 -7.81 -14.42 7.70
N PRO A 141 -8.87 -14.51 8.52
CA PRO A 141 -9.28 -15.75 9.16
C PRO A 141 -9.51 -16.88 8.15
N GLU A 142 -9.38 -18.13 8.62
CA GLU A 142 -9.52 -19.31 7.76
C GLU A 142 -10.85 -19.36 7.00
N ALA A 143 -11.95 -18.98 7.65
CA ALA A 143 -13.28 -18.97 7.05
C ALA A 143 -13.45 -18.00 5.86
N VAL A 144 -12.54 -17.03 5.71
CA VAL A 144 -12.58 -16.01 4.65
C VAL A 144 -11.27 -15.96 3.86
N ILE A 145 -10.51 -17.05 3.82
CA ILE A 145 -9.36 -17.17 2.92
C ILE A 145 -9.87 -17.14 1.47
N ALA A 146 -9.31 -16.23 0.68
CA ALA A 146 -9.60 -16.14 -0.75
C ALA A 146 -9.24 -17.46 -1.44
N ARG A 147 -10.23 -18.10 -2.07
CA ARG A 147 -10.02 -19.31 -2.86
C ARG A 147 -9.68 -18.93 -4.30
N ARG A 148 -9.24 -19.90 -5.10
CA ARG A 148 -8.92 -19.67 -6.50
C ARG A 148 -10.06 -19.01 -7.29
N ILE A 149 -11.30 -19.41 -7.02
CA ILE A 149 -12.49 -18.81 -7.63
C ILE A 149 -12.71 -17.34 -7.24
N ASP A 150 -12.24 -16.91 -6.07
CA ASP A 150 -12.29 -15.53 -5.60
C ASP A 150 -11.16 -14.67 -6.20
N LEU A 151 -10.12 -15.31 -6.77
CA LEU A 151 -9.09 -14.63 -7.56
C LEU A 151 -9.54 -14.44 -9.01
N ASP A 152 -10.28 -15.41 -9.55
CA ASP A 152 -10.89 -15.33 -10.87
C ASP A 152 -12.09 -14.37 -10.89
N ASN A 153 -12.79 -14.21 -9.76
CA ASN A 153 -13.85 -13.22 -9.53
C ASN A 153 -13.50 -12.35 -8.31
N PRO A 154 -12.69 -11.30 -8.50
CA PRO A 154 -12.19 -10.48 -7.40
C PRO A 154 -13.33 -9.94 -6.54
N TRP A 155 -13.23 -10.09 -5.23
CA TRP A 155 -14.28 -9.62 -4.31
C TRP A 155 -14.54 -8.12 -4.40
N GLN A 156 -13.56 -7.34 -4.89
CA GLN A 156 -13.70 -5.91 -5.14
C GLN A 156 -14.76 -5.59 -6.22
N GLU A 157 -15.09 -6.54 -7.09
CA GLU A 157 -16.20 -6.39 -8.05
C GLU A 157 -17.58 -6.37 -7.36
N LYS A 158 -17.66 -6.80 -6.09
CA LYS A 158 -18.90 -6.72 -5.29
C LYS A 158 -19.14 -5.34 -4.70
N LEU A 159 -18.23 -4.38 -4.89
CA LEU A 159 -18.46 -3.01 -4.46
C LEU A 159 -19.63 -2.39 -5.23
N THR A 160 -20.39 -1.54 -4.56
CA THR A 160 -21.44 -0.73 -5.19
C THR A 160 -21.28 0.73 -4.82
N LEU A 161 -21.83 1.62 -5.65
CA LEU A 161 -21.94 3.04 -5.34
C LEU A 161 -23.40 3.42 -5.16
N THR A 162 -23.68 4.26 -4.19
CA THR A 162 -25.00 4.88 -4.00
C THR A 162 -24.84 6.39 -4.08
N ARG A 163 -25.58 7.04 -4.96
CA ARG A 163 -25.58 8.49 -5.10
C ARG A 163 -26.41 9.09 -3.96
N GLU A 164 -25.76 9.91 -3.13
CA GLU A 164 -26.38 10.68 -2.07
C GLU A 164 -26.12 12.17 -2.33
N GLY A 165 -27.09 12.82 -2.97
CA GLY A 165 -26.97 14.23 -3.38
C GLY A 165 -25.83 14.45 -4.38
N SER A 166 -24.83 15.22 -3.96
CA SER A 166 -23.67 15.59 -4.78
C SER A 166 -22.49 14.62 -4.68
N GLN A 167 -22.59 13.55 -3.87
CA GLN A 167 -21.51 12.59 -3.64
C GLN A 167 -21.98 11.16 -3.91
N TYR A 168 -21.01 10.25 -4.06
CA TYR A 168 -21.27 8.82 -4.01
C TYR A 168 -20.86 8.28 -2.63
N VAL A 169 -21.57 7.28 -2.15
CA VAL A 169 -21.18 6.42 -1.03
C VAL A 169 -20.72 5.10 -1.62
N VAL A 170 -19.51 4.65 -1.27
CA VAL A 170 -19.01 3.33 -1.67
C VAL A 170 -19.43 2.32 -0.61
N ASN A 171 -20.08 1.24 -1.03
CA ASN A 171 -20.51 0.16 -0.14
C ASN A 171 -19.62 -1.06 -0.36
N ASN A 172 -19.01 -1.55 0.71
CA ASN A 172 -18.23 -2.79 0.73
C ASN A 172 -19.00 -3.89 1.47
N PRO A 173 -19.73 -4.77 0.75
CA PRO A 173 -20.44 -5.89 1.39
C PRO A 173 -19.51 -7.05 1.78
N THR A 174 -18.23 -6.99 1.43
CA THR A 174 -17.31 -8.13 1.53
C THR A 174 -16.68 -8.25 2.92
N PRO A 175 -16.15 -9.44 3.29
CA PRO A 175 -15.42 -9.61 4.54
C PRO A 175 -13.97 -9.05 4.49
N TYR A 176 -13.59 -8.36 3.42
CA TYR A 176 -12.22 -7.88 3.19
C TYR A 176 -12.14 -6.36 3.29
N TYR A 177 -10.97 -5.84 3.68
CA TYR A 177 -10.67 -4.43 3.51
C TYR A 177 -10.38 -4.12 2.04
N VAL A 178 -10.97 -3.06 1.50
CA VAL A 178 -10.73 -2.62 0.12
C VAL A 178 -10.16 -1.22 0.11
N THR A 179 -8.96 -1.05 -0.47
CA THR A 179 -8.30 0.26 -0.61
C THR A 179 -8.55 0.80 -2.01
N ILE A 180 -9.20 1.96 -2.11
CA ILE A 180 -9.39 2.73 -3.34
C ILE A 180 -8.31 3.81 -3.38
N SER A 181 -7.45 3.75 -4.40
CA SER A 181 -6.33 4.69 -4.57
C SER A 181 -6.69 5.89 -5.44
N GLU A 182 -7.64 5.75 -6.35
CA GLU A 182 -8.04 6.79 -7.31
C GLU A 182 -9.53 6.64 -7.68
N ALA A 183 -10.17 7.75 -8.04
CA ALA A 183 -11.52 7.77 -8.58
C ALA A 183 -11.59 8.70 -9.81
N SER A 184 -12.03 8.19 -10.95
CA SER A 184 -12.09 8.92 -12.22
C SER A 184 -13.43 8.72 -12.93
N ASN A 185 -13.66 9.47 -14.00
CA ASN A 185 -14.80 9.31 -14.91
C ASN A 185 -14.45 8.53 -16.18
N LYS A 186 -13.18 8.16 -16.36
CA LYS A 186 -12.69 7.39 -17.51
C LYS A 186 -11.58 6.43 -17.10
N VAL A 187 -11.48 5.32 -17.82
CA VAL A 187 -10.40 4.34 -17.69
C VAL A 187 -9.07 5.05 -17.94
N ASN A 188 -8.06 4.77 -17.12
CA ASN A 188 -6.76 5.45 -17.12
C ASN A 188 -6.85 7.00 -17.04
N GLY A 189 -7.95 7.51 -16.47
CA GLY A 189 -8.15 8.93 -16.21
C GLY A 189 -7.42 9.39 -14.95
N LYS A 190 -7.16 10.70 -14.88
CA LYS A 190 -6.69 11.31 -13.63
C LYS A 190 -7.79 11.24 -12.58
N SER A 191 -7.40 11.11 -11.32
CA SER A 191 -8.34 11.17 -10.21
C SER A 191 -9.07 12.53 -10.20
N VAL A 192 -10.36 12.52 -9.87
CA VAL A 192 -11.17 13.73 -9.74
C VAL A 192 -10.68 14.59 -8.57
N GLY A 193 -10.85 15.91 -8.67
CA GLY A 193 -10.53 16.81 -7.56
C GLY A 193 -11.38 16.53 -6.33
N GLY A 194 -10.77 16.63 -5.15
CA GLY A 194 -11.42 16.38 -3.86
C GLY A 194 -11.58 14.89 -3.49
N PHE A 195 -11.06 13.98 -4.32
CA PHE A 195 -10.90 12.58 -3.93
C PHE A 195 -9.60 12.40 -3.13
N GLU A 196 -9.71 11.70 -2.00
CA GLU A 196 -8.58 11.25 -1.20
C GLU A 196 -8.61 9.72 -1.11
N PRO A 197 -7.45 9.03 -1.12
CA PRO A 197 -7.40 7.58 -0.98
C PRO A 197 -8.16 7.09 0.25
N LEU A 198 -9.01 6.09 0.03
CA LEU A 198 -9.96 5.60 1.02
C LEU A 198 -9.74 4.11 1.24
N MET A 199 -9.91 3.63 2.46
CA MET A 199 -9.97 2.22 2.76
C MET A 199 -11.30 1.88 3.43
N LEU A 200 -12.05 1.01 2.79
CA LEU A 200 -13.32 0.49 3.28
C LEU A 200 -13.05 -0.69 4.20
N ALA A 201 -13.62 -0.66 5.40
CA ALA A 201 -13.62 -1.80 6.31
C ALA A 201 -14.57 -2.91 5.78
N PRO A 202 -14.41 -4.15 6.28
CA PRO A 202 -15.35 -5.23 5.96
C PRO A 202 -16.79 -4.85 6.34
N ARG A 203 -17.73 -5.06 5.41
CA ARG A 203 -19.17 -4.79 5.61
C ARG A 203 -19.46 -3.35 6.05
N SER A 204 -18.74 -2.37 5.49
CA SER A 204 -18.91 -0.95 5.77
C SER A 204 -19.21 -0.14 4.50
N SER A 205 -19.64 1.10 4.71
CA SER A 205 -19.84 2.08 3.65
C SER A 205 -19.18 3.39 4.03
N GLU A 206 -18.60 4.09 3.06
CA GLU A 206 -17.92 5.37 3.28
C GLU A 206 -18.21 6.34 2.14
N LYS A 207 -18.23 7.64 2.45
CA LYS A 207 -18.40 8.66 1.42
C LYS A 207 -17.18 8.71 0.50
N LEU A 208 -17.43 8.65 -0.79
CA LEU A 208 -16.42 8.86 -1.81
C LEU A 208 -16.12 10.37 -1.90
N GLY A 209 -14.84 10.72 -1.78
CA GLY A 209 -14.38 12.08 -2.07
C GLY A 209 -14.61 12.46 -3.55
N GLY A 210 -14.66 13.76 -3.82
CA GLY A 210 -15.07 14.30 -5.11
C GLY A 210 -16.59 14.44 -5.25
N THR A 211 -17.04 14.86 -6.44
CA THR A 211 -18.46 15.07 -6.73
C THR A 211 -18.99 14.03 -7.70
N ALA A 212 -20.26 13.63 -7.54
CA ALA A 212 -20.94 12.72 -8.45
C ALA A 212 -20.95 13.24 -9.89
N ASN A 213 -21.03 14.56 -10.08
CA ASN A 213 -20.96 15.18 -11.40
C ASN A 213 -19.56 15.04 -12.04
N ALA A 214 -18.49 15.15 -11.25
CA ALA A 214 -17.12 14.97 -11.75
C ALA A 214 -16.83 13.51 -12.14
N LEU A 215 -17.43 12.55 -11.43
CA LEU A 215 -17.31 11.10 -11.70
C LEU A 215 -18.21 10.63 -12.84
N GLY A 216 -19.29 11.37 -13.14
CA GLY A 216 -20.22 11.06 -14.22
C GLY A 216 -21.10 9.84 -13.94
N ASN A 217 -21.68 9.29 -15.02
CA ASN A 217 -22.57 8.13 -14.97
C ASN A 217 -21.83 6.78 -15.05
N THR A 218 -20.53 6.80 -15.37
CA THR A 218 -19.66 5.63 -15.37
C THR A 218 -18.43 5.87 -14.48
N PRO A 219 -18.60 5.96 -13.15
CA PRO A 219 -17.46 6.12 -12.25
C PRO A 219 -16.46 4.97 -12.41
N ILE A 220 -15.18 5.29 -12.33
CA ILE A 220 -14.08 4.34 -12.40
C ILE A 220 -13.31 4.43 -11.08
N LEU A 221 -13.21 3.32 -10.35
CA LEU A 221 -12.41 3.26 -9.12
C LEU A 221 -11.19 2.39 -9.31
N THR A 222 -10.01 2.92 -9.02
CA THR A 222 -8.77 2.13 -8.98
C THR A 222 -8.59 1.59 -7.56
N TYR A 223 -8.47 0.26 -7.41
CA TYR A 223 -8.23 -0.37 -6.12
C TYR A 223 -6.86 -1.01 -6.05
N VAL A 224 -6.33 -1.21 -4.84
CA VAL A 224 -5.08 -1.94 -4.62
C VAL A 224 -5.40 -3.40 -4.27
N ASN A 225 -4.91 -4.35 -5.07
CA ASN A 225 -5.09 -5.79 -4.81
C ASN A 225 -4.04 -6.34 -3.82
N ASP A 226 -4.13 -7.62 -3.46
CA ASP A 226 -3.22 -8.27 -2.49
C ASP A 226 -1.74 -8.24 -2.91
N TYR A 227 -1.47 -8.13 -4.22
CA TYR A 227 -0.13 -8.08 -4.82
C TYR A 227 0.40 -6.64 -5.00
N GLY A 228 -0.38 -5.63 -4.59
CA GLY A 228 -0.02 -4.22 -4.78
C GLY A 228 -0.30 -3.67 -6.19
N GLY A 229 -0.88 -4.48 -7.08
CA GLY A 229 -1.35 -4.03 -8.37
C GLY A 229 -2.58 -3.12 -8.25
N ARG A 230 -2.84 -2.34 -9.30
CA ARG A 230 -3.87 -1.29 -9.31
C ARG A 230 -4.94 -1.49 -10.41
N PRO A 231 -5.80 -2.52 -10.34
CA PRO A 231 -6.87 -2.69 -11.32
C PRO A 231 -7.95 -1.62 -11.17
N GLN A 232 -8.68 -1.38 -12.25
CA GLN A 232 -9.78 -0.41 -12.32
C GLN A 232 -11.13 -1.13 -12.37
N LEU A 233 -12.05 -0.72 -11.51
CA LEU A 233 -13.45 -1.15 -11.51
C LEU A 233 -14.26 -0.14 -12.33
N ILE A 234 -14.95 -0.64 -13.36
CA ILE A 234 -15.86 0.16 -14.17
C ILE A 234 -17.26 0.03 -13.60
N PHE A 235 -17.84 1.14 -13.12
CA PHE A 235 -19.21 1.17 -12.64
C PHE A 235 -20.16 1.61 -13.75
N ASN A 236 -21.39 1.08 -13.72
CA ASN A 236 -22.51 1.61 -14.49
C ASN A 236 -23.66 1.95 -13.54
N CYS A 237 -24.18 3.16 -13.64
CA CYS A 237 -25.21 3.68 -12.76
C CYS A 237 -26.61 3.56 -13.37
N SER A 238 -27.54 2.98 -12.61
CA SER A 238 -28.97 2.97 -12.89
C SER A 238 -29.70 3.71 -11.76
N GLY A 239 -30.23 4.90 -12.08
CA GLY A 239 -30.76 5.81 -11.07
C GLY A 239 -29.68 6.25 -10.08
N ASN A 240 -29.91 6.01 -8.79
CA ASN A 240 -28.97 6.36 -7.72
C ASN A 240 -28.01 5.22 -7.36
N THR A 241 -28.06 4.06 -8.01
CA THR A 241 -27.19 2.93 -7.66
C THR A 241 -26.28 2.57 -8.82
N CYS A 242 -25.00 2.32 -8.54
CA CYS A 242 -24.04 1.86 -9.53
C CYS A 242 -23.43 0.53 -9.09
N ALA A 243 -23.29 -0.38 -10.05
CA ALA A 243 -22.66 -1.68 -9.85
C ALA A 243 -21.47 -1.83 -10.80
N VAL A 244 -20.50 -2.65 -10.41
CA VAL A 244 -19.35 -2.99 -11.27
C VAL A 244 -19.86 -3.81 -12.45
N THR A 245 -19.46 -3.42 -13.66
CA THR A 245 -19.74 -4.17 -14.90
C THR A 245 -18.52 -4.92 -15.40
N LYS A 246 -17.32 -4.42 -15.09
CA LYS A 246 -16.05 -5.02 -15.51
C LYS A 246 -14.90 -4.53 -14.63
N ALA A 247 -13.95 -5.39 -14.31
CA ALA A 247 -12.62 -5.00 -13.86
C ALA A 247 -11.62 -5.02 -15.03
N VAL A 248 -10.74 -4.02 -15.10
CA VAL A 248 -9.62 -3.95 -16.04
C VAL A 248 -8.32 -3.97 -15.25
N THR A 249 -7.42 -4.89 -15.56
CA THR A 249 -6.07 -4.91 -14.98
C THR A 249 -5.18 -3.90 -15.70
N ASP A 250 -4.36 -3.16 -14.94
CA ASP A 250 -3.37 -2.25 -15.49
C ASP A 250 -2.43 -3.02 -16.45
N GLY A 251 -2.34 -2.60 -17.72
CA GLY A 251 -1.43 -3.19 -18.72
C GLY A 251 -2.04 -3.97 -19.89
N SER A 252 -3.32 -3.78 -20.24
CA SER A 252 -3.88 -4.21 -21.54
C SER A 252 -4.40 -3.02 -22.35
#